data_AF-A0A8W8LZ00-F1
#
_entry.id   AF-A0A8W8LZ00-F1
#
_cell.length_a   1.000
_cell.length_b   1.000
_cell.length_c   1.000
_cell.angle_alpha   90.00
_cell.angle_beta   90.00
_cell.angle_gamma   90.00
#
_symmetry.space_group_name_H-M   'P 1'
#
loop_
_entity.id
_entity.type
_entity.pdbx_description
1 polymer ?
#
loop_
_entity_poly.entity_id
_entity_poly.type
_entity_poly.pdbx_seq_one_letter_code
_entity_poly.pdbx_strand_id
1 'polypeptide(L)'
;SSLLGSSDTLVIKTSGTPWNCGETFTLNKEYVISGFVSDGEFFTNNCQWNPEYLTLEPHQRRGIRYMYEQGCNCTIHHCRGENCDFPQSLNPDQTCIWPGSYNTNDCYAKYGFCLPDIFGVCYWKQNRMLGGCLQREGGVLP
;
A
#
# COMPACT_ATOMS: atom_id res chain seq x y z
N SER A 1 9.84 10.77 34.29
CA SER A 1 10.82 10.75 33.21
C SER A 1 10.28 11.56 32.06
N SER A 2 10.68 12.82 32.01
CA SER A 2 10.18 13.88 31.13
C SER A 2 11.12 14.03 29.94
N LEU A 3 10.63 13.67 28.75
CA LEU A 3 11.26 14.00 27.46
C LEU A 3 10.33 14.92 26.68
N LEU A 4 10.17 16.15 27.17
CA LEU A 4 9.55 17.24 26.41
C LEU A 4 10.45 18.46 26.57
N GLY A 5 11.52 18.46 25.80
CA GLY A 5 12.34 19.64 25.51
C GLY A 5 12.01 20.15 24.11
N SER A 6 11.08 21.11 24.04
CA SER A 6 10.98 22.15 23.01
C SER A 6 11.09 21.75 21.52
N SER A 7 10.02 21.17 20.97
CA SER A 7 9.34 21.56 19.71
C SER A 7 8.47 20.39 19.27
N ASP A 8 7.17 20.61 19.00
CA ASP A 8 6.26 19.61 18.39
C ASP A 8 6.61 19.37 16.92
N THR A 9 7.90 19.13 16.63
CA THR A 9 8.42 18.96 15.28
C THR A 9 8.60 17.47 15.02
N LEU A 10 7.67 16.93 14.24
CA LEU A 10 7.87 15.65 13.59
C LEU A 10 8.94 15.80 12.51
N VAL A 11 10.02 15.02 12.62
CA VAL A 11 11.09 14.96 11.62
C VAL A 11 10.91 13.69 10.78
N ILE A 12 10.87 13.84 9.46
CA ILE A 12 10.84 12.74 8.49
C ILE A 12 12.18 12.73 7.77
N LYS A 13 12.89 11.61 7.83
CA LYS A 13 14.21 11.45 7.19
C LYS A 13 14.09 10.70 5.87
N THR A 14 14.93 11.07 4.91
CA THR A 14 15.07 10.42 3.62
C THR A 14 16.51 10.60 3.12
N SER A 15 16.92 9.77 2.16
CA SER A 15 18.19 9.94 1.45
C SER A 15 18.23 11.26 0.67
N GLY A 16 19.44 11.81 0.47
CA GLY A 16 19.63 13.13 -0.14
C GLY A 16 19.52 13.18 -1.67
N THR A 17 19.47 12.03 -2.35
CA THR A 17 19.38 11.99 -3.82
C THR A 17 18.39 10.93 -4.31
N PRO A 18 17.67 11.15 -5.42
CA PRO A 18 16.74 10.16 -5.97
C PRO A 18 17.39 8.81 -6.32
N TRP A 19 18.67 8.82 -6.72
CA TRP A 19 19.43 7.61 -7.04
C TRP A 19 19.66 6.69 -5.84
N ASN A 20 19.70 7.26 -4.64
CA ASN A 20 19.76 6.52 -3.38
C ASN A 20 18.39 6.43 -2.71
N CYS A 21 17.33 6.38 -3.53
CA CYS A 21 15.93 6.34 -3.11
C CYS A 21 15.45 7.56 -2.30
N GLY A 22 16.10 8.72 -2.46
CA GLY A 22 15.67 9.96 -1.82
C GLY A 22 14.32 10.45 -2.32
N GLU A 23 13.43 10.79 -1.40
CA GLU A 23 12.12 11.38 -1.65
C GLU A 23 12.14 12.91 -1.55
N THR A 24 11.31 13.57 -2.36
CA THR A 24 11.14 15.03 -2.32
C THR A 24 9.66 15.41 -2.26
N PHE A 25 9.29 16.21 -1.27
CA PHE A 25 7.92 16.70 -1.10
C PHE A 25 7.79 18.15 -1.56
N THR A 26 6.68 18.47 -2.22
CA THR A 26 6.37 19.86 -2.57
C THR A 26 5.72 20.55 -1.38
N LEU A 27 6.19 21.75 -1.04
CA LEU A 27 5.61 22.54 0.05
C LEU A 27 4.14 22.89 -0.24
N ASN A 28 3.35 23.06 0.83
CA ASN A 28 1.92 23.39 0.77
C ASN A 28 1.04 22.32 0.09
N LYS A 29 1.51 21.07 0.09
CA LYS A 29 0.75 19.90 -0.35
C LYS A 29 0.57 18.93 0.82
N GLU A 30 -0.53 18.19 0.80
CA GLU A 30 -0.83 17.14 1.76
C GLU A 30 -0.46 15.79 1.15
N TYR A 31 0.17 14.92 1.93
CA TYR A 31 0.63 13.61 1.49
C TYR A 31 0.20 12.54 2.49
N VAL A 32 -0.03 11.34 1.98
CA VAL A 32 0.14 10.13 2.78
C VAL A 32 1.61 9.82 2.76
N ILE A 33 2.24 9.64 3.93
CA ILE A 33 3.66 9.31 4.02
C ILE A 33 3.78 7.99 4.74
N SER A 34 4.31 6.99 4.04
CA SER A 34 4.62 5.67 4.60
C SER A 34 6.12 5.49 4.73
N GLY A 35 6.52 4.55 5.60
CA GLY A 35 7.92 4.38 5.94
C GLY A 35 8.10 3.43 7.11
N PHE A 36 9.28 3.48 7.70
CA PHE A 36 9.67 2.63 8.81
C PHE A 36 10.28 3.46 9.93
N VAL A 37 10.19 2.94 11.15
CA VAL A 37 10.82 3.55 12.32
C VAL A 37 12.05 2.73 12.67
N SER A 38 13.21 3.39 12.76
CA SER A 38 14.47 2.82 13.24
C SER A 38 15.08 3.75 14.27
N ASP A 39 15.49 3.22 15.42
CA ASP A 39 16.12 4.00 16.51
C ASP A 39 15.32 5.23 16.96
N GLY A 40 13.98 5.14 16.93
CA GLY A 40 13.08 6.22 17.30
C GLY A 40 12.88 7.29 16.23
N GLU A 41 13.47 7.11 15.04
CA GLU A 41 13.39 8.04 13.93
C GLU A 41 12.56 7.46 12.79
N PHE A 42 11.71 8.28 12.16
CA PHE A 42 10.90 7.87 11.02
C PHE A 42 11.64 8.14 9.71
N PHE A 43 11.76 7.10 8.88
CA PHE A 43 12.40 7.14 7.57
C PHE A 43 11.40 6.80 6.47
N THR A 44 11.47 7.56 5.38
CA THR A 44 10.78 7.25 4.11
C THR A 44 11.78 7.27 2.95
N ASN A 45 11.33 6.85 1.77
CA ASN A 45 12.09 6.84 0.53
C ASN A 45 11.13 6.80 -0.66
N ASN A 46 11.64 7.00 -1.88
CA ASN A 46 10.83 7.03 -3.10
C ASN A 46 10.25 5.66 -3.53
N CYS A 47 10.60 4.59 -2.84
CA CYS A 47 9.98 3.27 -3.02
C CYS A 47 8.80 3.04 -2.05
N GLN A 48 8.62 3.92 -1.06
CA GLN A 48 7.45 3.90 -0.19
C GLN A 48 6.22 4.48 -0.91
N TRP A 49 5.04 4.21 -0.38
CA TRP A 49 3.80 4.79 -0.89
C TRP A 49 3.59 6.19 -0.32
N ASN A 50 4.06 7.20 -1.06
CA ASN A 50 4.05 8.61 -0.66
C ASN A 50 3.18 9.54 -1.56
N PRO A 51 1.93 9.19 -1.93
CA PRO A 51 1.14 9.98 -2.86
C PRO A 51 0.63 11.30 -2.23
N GLU A 52 0.42 12.31 -3.08
CA GLU A 52 -0.35 13.51 -2.70
C GLU A 52 -1.78 13.10 -2.33
N TYR A 53 -2.25 13.48 -1.14
CA TYR A 53 -3.52 13.01 -0.58
C TYR A 53 -4.74 13.33 -1.47
N LEU A 54 -4.70 14.47 -2.18
CA LEU A 54 -5.77 14.89 -3.08
C LEU A 54 -5.85 14.06 -4.36
N THR A 55 -4.77 13.38 -4.77
CA THR A 55 -4.78 12.52 -5.97
C THR A 55 -5.31 11.12 -5.70
N LEU A 56 -5.51 10.76 -4.43
CA LEU A 56 -6.05 9.47 -4.03
C LEU A 56 -7.49 9.27 -4.51
N GLU A 57 -7.79 8.06 -4.92
CA GLU A 57 -9.16 7.63 -5.15
C GLU A 57 -9.95 7.62 -3.82
N PRO A 58 -11.26 7.91 -3.82
CA PRO A 58 -12.08 7.78 -2.62
C PRO A 58 -11.97 6.41 -1.93
N HIS A 59 -11.73 5.34 -2.71
CA HIS A 59 -11.52 3.99 -2.18
C HIS A 59 -10.18 3.87 -1.43
N GLN A 60 -9.10 4.48 -1.92
CA GLN A 60 -7.81 4.47 -1.24
C GLN A 60 -7.88 5.28 0.06
N ARG A 61 -8.55 6.44 0.07
CA ARG A 61 -8.81 7.21 1.31
C ARG A 61 -9.60 6.40 2.34
N ARG A 62 -10.61 5.67 1.88
CA ARG A 62 -11.36 4.70 2.71
C ARG A 62 -10.45 3.58 3.23
N GLY A 63 -9.54 3.11 2.38
CA GLY A 63 -8.45 2.19 2.67
C GLY A 63 -7.66 2.60 3.89
N ILE A 64 -7.01 3.76 3.80
CA ILE A 64 -6.16 4.33 4.85
C ILE A 64 -6.94 4.53 6.15
N ARG A 65 -8.18 5.01 6.06
CA ARG A 65 -8.97 5.34 7.25
C ARG A 65 -9.33 4.11 8.08
N TYR A 66 -9.56 2.94 7.46
CA TYR A 66 -10.02 1.78 8.22
C TYR A 66 -9.85 0.41 7.56
N MET A 67 -9.87 0.29 6.21
CA MET A 67 -9.85 -1.05 5.59
C MET A 67 -8.48 -1.69 5.62
N TYR A 68 -7.41 -0.94 5.37
CA TYR A 68 -6.07 -1.52 5.26
C TYR A 68 -5.58 -2.13 6.58
N GLU A 69 -5.95 -1.54 7.72
CA GLU A 69 -5.67 -2.10 9.06
C GLU A 69 -6.30 -3.49 9.25
N GLN A 70 -7.54 -3.69 8.79
CA GLN A 70 -8.24 -4.97 8.87
C GLN A 70 -7.57 -6.07 8.02
N GLY A 71 -6.79 -5.66 7.01
CA GLY A 71 -6.06 -6.54 6.10
C GLY A 71 -4.62 -6.78 6.50
N CYS A 72 -4.09 -6.17 7.56
CA CYS A 72 -2.67 -6.28 7.91
C CYS A 72 -2.21 -7.72 8.21
N ASN A 73 -3.12 -8.63 8.57
CA ASN A 73 -2.81 -10.06 8.74
C ASN A 73 -2.80 -10.85 7.42
N CYS A 74 -3.26 -10.24 6.33
CA CYS A 74 -3.20 -10.80 5.00
C CYS A 74 -1.95 -10.30 4.26
N THR A 75 -1.35 -11.19 3.47
CA THR A 75 -0.26 -10.85 2.56
C THR A 75 -0.81 -10.53 1.18
N ILE A 76 -0.31 -9.47 0.54
CA ILE A 76 -0.55 -9.25 -0.89
C ILE A 76 0.70 -9.70 -1.64
N HIS A 77 0.55 -10.71 -2.50
CA HIS A 77 1.63 -11.16 -3.38
C HIS A 77 1.47 -10.56 -4.77
N HIS A 78 2.38 -9.67 -5.14
CA HIS A 78 2.40 -9.06 -6.47
C HIS A 78 3.09 -9.99 -7.47
N CYS A 79 2.31 -10.52 -8.41
CA CYS A 79 2.84 -11.31 -9.51
C CYS A 79 3.68 -10.41 -10.43
N ARG A 80 4.98 -10.66 -10.52
CA ARG A 80 5.88 -9.95 -11.43
C ARG A 80 6.29 -10.87 -12.58
N GLY A 81 6.07 -10.43 -13.82
CA GLY A 81 6.42 -11.18 -15.03
C GLY A 81 5.29 -12.04 -15.58
N GLU A 82 5.61 -12.87 -16.58
CA GLU A 82 4.63 -13.71 -17.30
C GLU A 82 4.11 -14.89 -16.47
N ASN A 83 4.94 -15.41 -15.55
CA ASN A 83 4.56 -16.47 -14.62
C ASN A 83 4.39 -15.88 -13.22
N CYS A 84 3.21 -16.06 -12.63
CA CYS A 84 3.02 -15.74 -11.22
C CYS A 84 3.56 -16.87 -10.35
N ASP A 85 4.88 -16.86 -10.14
CA ASP A 85 5.51 -17.80 -9.24
C ASP A 85 5.05 -17.50 -7.80
N PHE A 86 4.32 -18.44 -7.21
CA PHE A 86 3.90 -18.36 -5.81
C PHE A 86 5.01 -18.95 -4.93
N PRO A 87 5.72 -18.14 -4.12
CA PRO A 87 6.80 -18.64 -3.28
C PRO A 87 6.26 -19.68 -2.30
N GLN A 88 6.99 -20.79 -2.11
CA GLN A 88 6.62 -21.83 -1.16
C GLN A 88 6.54 -21.32 0.29
N SER A 89 7.15 -20.16 0.58
CA SER A 89 7.11 -19.51 1.89
C SER A 89 5.80 -18.77 2.18
N LEU A 90 4.91 -18.59 1.20
CA LEU A 90 3.63 -17.93 1.40
C LEU A 90 2.53 -18.95 1.73
N ASN A 91 1.63 -18.57 2.63
CA ASN A 91 0.43 -19.34 2.91
C ASN A 91 -0.69 -18.91 1.93
N PRO A 92 -1.19 -19.81 1.06
CA PRO A 92 -2.27 -19.49 0.12
C PRO A 92 -3.52 -18.95 0.81
N ASP A 93 -3.88 -19.49 1.98
CA ASP A 93 -5.08 -19.07 2.70
C ASP A 93 -4.94 -17.65 3.27
N GLN A 94 -3.73 -17.14 3.43
CA GLN A 94 -3.47 -15.80 3.97
C GLN A 94 -2.95 -14.82 2.91
N THR A 95 -2.99 -15.20 1.62
CA THR A 95 -2.38 -14.41 0.55
C THR A 95 -3.36 -14.07 -0.55
N CYS A 96 -3.55 -12.77 -0.83
CA CYS A 96 -4.23 -12.33 -2.04
C CYS A 96 -3.22 -12.18 -3.18
N ILE A 97 -3.47 -12.88 -4.28
CA ILE A 97 -2.66 -12.79 -5.49
C ILE A 97 -3.05 -11.52 -6.24
N TRP A 98 -2.12 -10.58 -6.41
CA TRP A 98 -2.28 -9.42 -7.28
C TRP A 98 -1.75 -9.78 -8.68
N PRO A 99 -2.63 -10.04 -9.67
CA PRO A 99 -2.23 -10.51 -10.99
C PRO A 99 -1.46 -9.44 -11.78
N GLY A 100 -0.57 -9.92 -12.65
CA GLY A 100 0.59 -9.19 -13.11
C GLY A 100 0.36 -8.00 -14.03
N SER A 101 0.95 -6.87 -13.63
CA SER A 101 1.87 -6.10 -14.46
C SER A 101 2.84 -5.35 -13.52
N TYR A 102 3.90 -4.73 -14.04
CA TYR A 102 4.72 -3.78 -13.25
C TYR A 102 3.98 -2.49 -12.89
N ASN A 103 2.71 -2.33 -13.33
CA ASN A 103 1.90 -1.19 -13.02
C ASN A 103 1.39 -1.27 -11.57
N THR A 104 1.90 -0.40 -10.72
CA THR A 104 1.43 -0.21 -9.35
C THR A 104 0.22 0.73 -9.24
N ASN A 105 -0.39 1.09 -10.37
CA ASN A 105 -1.54 1.98 -10.49
C ASN A 105 -2.69 1.36 -11.32
N ASP A 106 -2.96 0.07 -11.10
CA ASP A 106 -4.01 -0.69 -11.76
C ASP A 106 -5.32 -0.77 -10.93
N CYS A 107 -6.26 -1.61 -11.36
CA CYS A 107 -7.52 -1.82 -10.64
C CYS A 107 -7.34 -2.28 -9.19
N TYR A 108 -6.38 -3.16 -8.92
CA TYR A 108 -6.14 -3.68 -7.57
C TYR A 108 -5.52 -2.61 -6.68
N ALA A 109 -4.57 -1.82 -7.18
CA ALA A 109 -3.98 -0.71 -6.44
C ALA A 109 -4.99 0.41 -6.09
N LYS A 110 -5.96 0.65 -6.99
CA LYS A 110 -6.96 1.71 -6.81
C LYS A 110 -8.15 1.29 -5.97
N TYR A 111 -8.60 0.04 -6.11
CA TYR A 111 -9.90 -0.41 -5.60
C TYR A 111 -9.86 -1.74 -4.84
N GLY A 112 -8.70 -2.38 -4.74
CA GLY A 112 -8.51 -3.66 -4.07
C GLY A 112 -8.45 -3.53 -2.55
N PHE A 113 -9.15 -4.44 -1.86
CA PHE A 113 -8.96 -4.70 -0.44
C PHE A 113 -8.73 -6.20 -0.25
N CYS A 114 -7.54 -6.58 0.19
CA CYS A 114 -7.24 -7.94 0.62
C CYS A 114 -7.59 -8.07 2.10
N LEU A 115 -8.66 -8.81 2.42
CA LEU A 115 -9.17 -8.88 3.79
C LEU A 115 -9.56 -10.33 4.15
N PRO A 116 -9.41 -10.74 5.41
CA PRO A 116 -9.78 -12.08 5.86
C PRO A 116 -11.31 -12.25 5.88
N ASP A 117 -11.79 -13.48 5.83
CA ASP A 117 -13.14 -13.83 6.25
C ASP A 117 -13.21 -14.27 7.71
N ILE A 118 -14.36 -14.82 8.11
CA ILE A 118 -14.61 -15.31 9.46
C ILE A 118 -13.70 -16.49 9.87
N PHE A 119 -13.10 -17.19 8.90
CA PHE A 119 -12.18 -18.30 9.13
C PHE A 119 -10.71 -17.87 8.98
N GLY A 120 -10.46 -16.59 8.67
CA GLY A 120 -9.11 -16.07 8.46
C GLY A 120 -8.58 -16.25 7.04
N VAL A 121 -9.41 -16.71 6.10
CA VAL A 121 -9.01 -16.87 4.69
C VAL A 121 -9.05 -15.51 4.00
N CYS A 122 -7.92 -15.10 3.44
CA CYS A 122 -7.72 -13.82 2.78
C CYS A 122 -8.06 -13.89 1.29
N TYR A 123 -8.85 -12.92 0.83
CA TYR A 123 -9.17 -12.77 -0.60
C TYR A 123 -9.45 -11.31 -0.93
N TRP A 124 -9.41 -10.99 -2.22
CA TRP A 124 -9.85 -9.69 -2.73
C TRP A 124 -11.35 -9.51 -2.48
N LYS A 125 -11.72 -8.56 -1.63
CA LYS A 125 -13.13 -8.30 -1.37
C LYS A 125 -13.82 -7.77 -2.62
N GLN A 126 -14.91 -8.45 -2.96
CA GLN A 126 -15.77 -8.04 -4.05
C GLN A 126 -16.37 -6.67 -3.74
N ASN A 127 -16.11 -5.72 -4.62
CA ASN A 127 -16.71 -4.41 -4.58
C ASN A 127 -16.94 -3.89 -6.00
N ARG A 128 -17.94 -3.01 -6.16
CA ARG A 128 -18.35 -2.51 -7.48
C ARG A 128 -17.23 -1.77 -8.21
N MET A 129 -16.35 -1.08 -7.49
CA MET A 129 -15.28 -0.29 -8.10
C MET A 129 -14.22 -1.20 -8.72
N LEU A 130 -13.78 -2.20 -7.97
CA LEU A 130 -12.81 -3.19 -8.45
C LEU A 130 -13.40 -4.03 -9.59
N GLY A 131 -14.60 -4.58 -9.41
CA GLY A 131 -15.26 -5.37 -10.45
C GLY A 131 -15.51 -4.58 -11.74
N GLY A 132 -15.99 -3.34 -11.63
CA GLY A 132 -16.21 -2.47 -12.79
C GLY A 132 -14.91 -1.97 -13.45
N CYS A 133 -13.81 -1.88 -12.70
CA CYS A 133 -12.50 -1.60 -13.27
C CYS A 133 -11.99 -2.80 -14.07
N LEU A 134 -11.97 -4.00 -13.46
CA LEU A 134 -11.50 -5.22 -14.09
C LEU A 134 -12.31 -5.56 -15.35
N GLN A 135 -13.64 -5.40 -15.31
CA GLN A 135 -14.49 -5.64 -16.48
C GLN A 135 -14.13 -4.75 -17.68
N ARG A 136 -13.72 -3.49 -17.44
CA ARG A 136 -13.30 -2.57 -18.51
C ARG A 136 -11.92 -2.93 -19.07
N GLU A 137 -11.05 -3.51 -18.24
CA GLU A 137 -9.72 -3.96 -18.63
C GLU A 137 -9.70 -5.42 -19.15
N GLY A 138 -10.86 -6.10 -19.22
CA GLY A 138 -10.97 -7.50 -19.65
C GLY A 138 -10.52 -8.53 -18.61
N GLY A 139 -10.31 -8.11 -17.36
CA GLY A 139 -9.93 -8.98 -16.24
C GLY A 139 -11.11 -9.52 -15.45
N VAL A 140 -10.86 -10.55 -14.65
CA VAL A 140 -11.79 -11.12 -13.65
C VAL A 140 -11.10 -11.21 -12.29
N LEU A 141 -11.89 -11.18 -11.21
CA LEU A 141 -11.36 -11.44 -9.87
C LEU A 141 -10.99 -12.93 -9.75
N PRO A 142 -9.78 -13.25 -9.28
CA PRO A 142 -9.40 -14.62 -8.92
C PRO A 142 -10.14 -15.09 -7.66
#